data_AF-A0A961PCL8-F1
#
_entry.id   AF-A0A961PCL8-F1
#
_cell.length_a   1.000
_cell.length_b   1.000
_cell.length_c   1.000
_cell.angle_alpha   90.00
_cell.angle_beta   90.00
_cell.angle_gamma   90.00
#
_symmetry.space_group_name_H-M   'P 1'
#
loop_
_entity.id
_entity.type
_entity.pdbx_description
1 polymer ?
#
loop_
_entity_poly.entity_id
_entity_poly.type
_entity_poly.pdbx_seq_one_letter_code
_entity_poly.pdbx_strand_id
1 'polypeptide(L)'
;MRFGMKAAALAVAVVLGSAGVPATAQSLAENNEAMFALMQKARGVSAAEIAKIREIFNRSGRAGQGNPAVTRHPMTPEQAQAKLPQNAYEYYRNAQFERICGERYMAPLYDPATQKPEDAKVCVDMFEYPNVPLAYPVTWITAREAAETCWAEGKRMGDAHEWEGAAAGALLEPDYRFDIGNPQGMRAAHNAKWGPSKSWTYGPQWRAGICAQ
;
A
#
# COMPACT_ATOMS: atom_id res chain seq x y z
N MET A 1 62.74 -49.19 -42.20
CA MET A 1 62.14 -48.02 -41.53
C MET A 1 60.63 -48.22 -41.50
N ARG A 2 60.04 -48.44 -40.33
CA ARG A 2 58.63 -48.84 -40.15
C ARG A 2 57.75 -47.63 -39.80
N PHE A 3 56.56 -47.64 -40.40
CA PHE A 3 55.43 -46.73 -40.21
C PHE A 3 55.02 -46.54 -38.75
N GLY A 4 54.54 -45.33 -38.41
CA GLY A 4 53.89 -45.04 -37.12
C GLY A 4 52.78 -44.01 -37.29
N MET A 5 51.55 -44.50 -37.54
CA MET A 5 50.30 -43.73 -37.47
C MET A 5 50.12 -43.16 -36.06
N LYS A 6 49.93 -41.84 -35.95
CA LYS A 6 49.47 -41.20 -34.71
C LYS A 6 47.94 -41.13 -34.74
N ALA A 7 47.29 -41.90 -33.88
CA ALA A 7 45.85 -41.83 -33.66
C ALA A 7 45.50 -40.55 -32.90
N ALA A 8 44.62 -39.73 -33.46
CA ALA A 8 44.00 -38.60 -32.77
C ALA A 8 42.77 -39.10 -32.01
N ALA A 9 42.81 -39.05 -30.68
CA ALA A 9 41.65 -39.30 -29.84
C ALA A 9 40.88 -37.99 -29.65
N LEU A 10 39.68 -37.91 -30.24
CA LEU A 10 38.76 -36.80 -30.07
C LEU A 10 38.00 -37.00 -28.75
N ALA A 11 38.31 -36.21 -27.72
CA ALA A 11 37.56 -36.20 -26.47
C ALA A 11 36.28 -35.36 -26.65
N VAL A 12 35.13 -36.03 -26.76
CA VAL A 12 33.81 -35.39 -26.71
C VAL A 12 33.50 -35.07 -25.25
N ALA A 13 33.62 -33.81 -24.87
CA ALA A 13 33.13 -33.32 -23.59
C ALA A 13 31.60 -33.25 -23.65
N VAL A 14 30.93 -34.16 -22.95
CA VAL A 14 29.49 -34.10 -22.72
C VAL A 14 29.22 -32.95 -21.76
N VAL A 15 28.72 -31.83 -22.29
CA VAL A 15 28.16 -30.74 -21.50
C VAL A 15 26.83 -31.25 -20.93
N LEU A 16 26.85 -31.67 -19.66
CA LEU A 16 25.65 -31.90 -18.87
C LEU A 16 24.91 -30.56 -18.75
N GLY A 17 23.89 -30.38 -19.58
CA GLY A 17 22.96 -29.28 -19.46
C GLY A 17 22.27 -29.36 -18.10
N SER A 18 22.57 -28.40 -17.23
CA SER A 18 21.76 -28.11 -16.04
C SER A 18 20.37 -27.73 -16.50
N ALA A 19 19.46 -28.71 -16.49
CA ALA A 19 18.03 -28.47 -16.62
C ALA A 19 17.62 -27.51 -15.50
N GLY A 20 17.32 -26.27 -15.86
CA GLY A 20 16.82 -25.27 -14.93
C GLY A 20 15.57 -25.80 -14.24
N VAL A 21 15.62 -25.94 -12.92
CA VAL A 21 14.44 -26.17 -12.09
C VAL A 21 13.48 -25.01 -12.40
N PRO A 22 12.22 -25.26 -12.79
CA PRO A 22 11.26 -24.19 -12.98
C PRO A 22 11.12 -23.43 -11.66
N ALA A 23 11.37 -22.13 -11.68
CA ALA A 23 11.15 -21.28 -10.52
C ALA A 23 9.66 -21.40 -10.11
N THR A 24 9.41 -22.03 -8.96
CA THR A 24 8.06 -22.11 -8.39
C THR A 24 7.59 -20.68 -8.09
N ALA A 25 6.43 -20.30 -8.62
CA ALA A 25 5.84 -19.00 -8.34
C ALA A 25 5.64 -18.83 -6.84
N GLN A 26 6.00 -17.66 -6.31
CA GLN A 26 5.85 -17.32 -4.90
C GLN A 26 4.40 -17.52 -4.45
N SER A 27 4.21 -18.16 -3.30
CA SER A 27 2.91 -18.33 -2.67
C SER A 27 2.37 -17.01 -2.10
N LEU A 28 1.06 -16.94 -1.84
CA LEU A 28 0.46 -15.80 -1.14
C LEU A 28 1.09 -15.57 0.24
N ALA A 29 1.38 -16.65 0.97
CA ALA A 29 2.01 -16.57 2.29
C ALA A 29 3.42 -15.96 2.22
N GLU A 30 4.25 -16.41 1.28
CA GLU A 30 5.58 -15.83 1.06
C GLU A 30 5.48 -14.37 0.61
N ASN A 31 4.47 -14.00 -0.18
CA ASN A 31 4.23 -12.61 -0.57
C ASN A 31 3.87 -11.73 0.64
N ASN A 32 3.03 -12.25 1.53
CA ASN A 32 2.66 -11.58 2.77
C ASN A 32 3.87 -11.40 3.70
N GLU A 33 4.74 -12.41 3.84
CA GLU A 33 5.97 -12.27 4.63
C GLU A 33 6.94 -11.23 4.06
N ALA A 34 7.05 -11.12 2.73
CA ALA A 34 7.83 -10.07 2.09
C ALA A 34 7.25 -8.67 2.41
N MET A 35 5.92 -8.53 2.38
CA MET A 35 5.24 -7.29 2.79
C MET A 35 5.48 -6.97 4.27
N PHE A 36 5.40 -7.95 5.17
CA PHE A 36 5.66 -7.75 6.59
C PHE A 36 7.10 -7.29 6.84
N ALA A 37 8.09 -7.95 6.21
CA ALA A 37 9.48 -7.53 6.29
C ALA A 37 9.68 -6.09 5.78
N LEU A 38 8.95 -5.72 4.72
CA LEU A 38 8.95 -4.36 4.19
C LEU A 38 8.36 -3.35 5.18
N MET A 39 7.26 -3.67 5.86
CA MET A 39 6.69 -2.83 6.92
C MET A 39 7.70 -2.54 8.03
N GLN A 40 8.39 -3.57 8.52
CA GLN A 40 9.42 -3.41 9.54
C GLN A 40 10.57 -2.52 9.04
N LYS A 41 11.06 -2.78 7.82
CA LYS A 41 12.18 -2.03 7.23
C LYS A 41 11.85 -0.56 6.97
N ALA A 42 10.70 -0.29 6.36
CA ALA A 42 10.35 1.05 5.88
C ALA A 42 9.78 1.94 7.00
N ARG A 43 8.90 1.39 7.84
CA ARG A 43 8.14 2.12 8.87
C ARG A 43 8.63 1.86 10.29
N GLY A 44 9.31 0.74 10.53
CA GLY A 44 9.72 0.35 11.89
C GLY A 44 8.64 -0.40 12.67
N VAL A 45 7.64 -0.99 11.99
CA VAL A 45 6.60 -1.81 12.65
C VAL A 45 7.26 -2.92 13.47
N SER A 46 6.87 -3.06 14.72
CA SER A 46 7.51 -3.97 15.66
C SER A 46 7.19 -5.43 15.34
N ALA A 47 8.06 -6.35 15.79
CA ALA A 47 7.83 -7.78 15.63
C ALA A 47 6.52 -8.25 16.31
N ALA A 48 6.12 -7.60 17.41
CA ALA A 48 4.88 -7.92 18.12
C ALA A 48 3.64 -7.49 17.33
N GLU A 49 3.65 -6.32 16.69
CA GLU A 49 2.57 -5.87 15.80
C GLU A 49 2.48 -6.77 14.56
N ILE A 50 3.63 -7.08 13.93
CA ILE A 50 3.67 -8.02 12.80
C ILE A 50 3.13 -9.39 13.17
N ALA A 51 3.41 -9.91 14.38
CA ALA A 51 2.87 -11.19 14.82
C ALA A 51 1.33 -11.19 14.87
N LYS A 52 0.72 -10.12 15.40
CA LYS A 52 -0.75 -9.95 15.43
C LYS A 52 -1.33 -9.83 14.03
N ILE A 53 -0.71 -9.03 13.17
CA ILE A 53 -1.14 -8.85 11.76
C ILE A 53 -1.06 -10.19 11.01
N ARG A 54 0.03 -10.93 11.20
CA ARG A 54 0.23 -12.25 10.60
C ARG A 54 -0.87 -13.22 11.01
N GLU A 55 -1.29 -13.22 12.26
CA GLU A 55 -2.41 -14.06 12.72
C GLU A 55 -3.72 -13.75 11.96
N ILE A 56 -4.02 -12.47 11.76
CA ILE A 56 -5.21 -12.01 11.01
C ILE A 56 -5.12 -12.50 9.55
N PHE A 57 -3.97 -12.33 8.90
CA PHE A 57 -3.77 -12.74 7.50
C PHE A 57 -3.84 -14.26 7.34
N ASN A 58 -3.26 -15.02 8.28
CA ASN A 58 -3.33 -16.48 8.29
C ASN A 58 -4.77 -16.98 8.49
N ARG A 59 -5.53 -16.34 9.38
CA ARG A 59 -6.96 -16.66 9.59
C ARG A 59 -7.79 -16.36 8.34
N SER A 60 -7.50 -15.24 7.66
CA SER A 60 -8.16 -14.86 6.41
C SER A 60 -7.89 -15.88 5.29
N GLY A 61 -6.63 -16.28 5.14
CA GLY A 61 -6.16 -17.16 4.05
C GLY A 61 -6.23 -16.55 2.65
N ARG A 62 -6.69 -15.29 2.52
CA ARG A 62 -6.88 -14.59 1.25
C ARG A 62 -6.37 -13.15 1.26
N ALA A 63 -6.35 -12.49 2.41
CA ALA A 63 -5.79 -11.15 2.56
C ALA A 63 -4.32 -11.11 2.12
N GLY A 64 -3.98 -10.12 1.30
CA GLY A 64 -2.63 -9.88 0.82
C GLY A 64 -2.58 -8.97 -0.40
N GLN A 65 -1.40 -8.83 -1.01
CA GLN A 65 -1.18 -7.99 -2.19
C GLN A 65 -1.61 -8.68 -3.51
N GLY A 66 -2.49 -9.68 -3.41
CA GLY A 66 -2.88 -10.56 -4.51
C GLY A 66 -2.03 -11.83 -4.58
N ASN A 67 -2.60 -12.87 -5.22
CA ASN A 67 -1.91 -14.14 -5.42
C ASN A 67 -0.88 -14.00 -6.56
N PRO A 68 0.44 -14.14 -6.31
CA PRO A 68 1.46 -13.90 -7.33
C PRO A 68 1.33 -14.78 -8.58
N ALA A 69 0.68 -15.95 -8.48
CA ALA A 69 0.46 -16.83 -9.62
C ALA A 69 -0.48 -16.20 -10.69
N VAL A 70 -1.43 -15.37 -10.29
CA VAL A 70 -2.50 -14.86 -11.16
C VAL A 70 -2.61 -13.35 -11.19
N THR A 71 -2.18 -12.66 -10.15
CA THR A 71 -2.22 -11.21 -10.08
C THR A 71 -1.30 -10.61 -11.14
N ARG A 72 -1.78 -9.56 -11.80
CA ARG A 72 -1.01 -8.73 -12.73
C ARG A 72 -1.16 -7.29 -12.27
N HIS A 73 -0.07 -6.73 -11.80
CA HIS A 73 -0.04 -5.32 -11.45
C HIS A 73 0.29 -4.48 -12.68
N PRO A 74 -0.36 -3.32 -12.86
CA PRO A 74 -0.13 -2.46 -14.03
C PRO A 74 1.26 -1.83 -14.03
N MET A 75 1.94 -1.78 -12.89
CA MET A 75 3.27 -1.21 -12.72
C MET A 75 3.98 -1.90 -11.55
N THR A 76 5.26 -2.27 -11.73
CA THR A 76 6.08 -2.83 -10.63
C THR A 76 6.60 -1.75 -9.68
N PRO A 77 6.99 -2.08 -8.43
CA PRO A 77 7.61 -1.11 -7.53
C PRO A 77 8.87 -0.46 -8.14
N GLU A 78 9.67 -1.21 -8.91
CA GLU A 78 10.86 -0.70 -9.58
C GLU A 78 10.49 0.28 -10.71
N GLN A 79 9.45 -0.03 -11.49
CA GLN A 79 8.93 0.87 -12.52
C GLN A 79 8.36 2.15 -11.89
N ALA A 80 7.69 2.04 -10.75
CA ALA A 80 7.18 3.19 -10.02
C ALA A 80 8.33 4.04 -9.43
N GLN A 81 9.35 3.40 -8.86
CA GLN A 81 10.56 4.04 -8.36
C GLN A 81 11.31 4.81 -9.46
N ALA A 82 11.38 4.26 -10.68
CA ALA A 82 12.00 4.92 -11.82
C ALA A 82 11.29 6.22 -12.26
N LYS A 83 10.04 6.45 -11.82
CA LYS A 83 9.29 7.70 -12.06
C LYS A 83 9.54 8.77 -11.01
N LEU A 84 10.22 8.43 -9.91
CA LEU A 84 10.52 9.36 -8.83
C LEU A 84 11.93 9.94 -9.01
N PRO A 85 12.15 11.21 -8.61
CA PRO A 85 13.46 11.85 -8.76
C PRO A 85 14.53 11.27 -7.81
N GLN A 86 14.13 10.51 -6.80
CA GLN A 86 14.99 9.86 -5.82
C GLN A 86 14.30 8.66 -5.18
N ASN A 87 14.99 7.95 -4.29
CA ASN A 87 14.43 6.81 -3.56
C ASN A 87 13.11 7.17 -2.85
N ALA A 88 12.07 6.35 -3.03
CA ALA A 88 10.73 6.60 -2.50
C ALA A 88 10.67 6.70 -0.98
N TYR A 89 11.48 5.90 -0.28
CA TYR A 89 11.53 5.89 1.19
C TYR A 89 12.17 7.15 1.78
N GLU A 90 12.84 7.96 0.97
CA GLU A 90 13.34 9.28 1.35
C GLU A 90 12.47 10.39 0.75
N TYR A 91 12.02 10.23 -0.50
CA TYR A 91 11.17 11.19 -1.21
C TYR A 91 9.88 11.53 -0.48
N TYR A 92 9.23 10.53 0.13
CA TYR A 92 7.96 10.72 0.84
C TYR A 92 8.12 10.96 2.35
N ARG A 93 9.35 11.06 2.87
CA ARG A 93 9.57 11.38 4.28
C ARG A 93 9.22 12.84 4.53
N ASN A 94 8.64 13.09 5.70
CA ASN A 94 8.34 14.43 6.14
C ASN A 94 8.61 14.52 7.64
N ALA A 95 9.74 15.15 8.00
CA ALA A 95 10.18 15.26 9.39
C ALA A 95 9.20 16.06 10.27
N GLN A 96 8.44 17.00 9.70
CA GLN A 96 7.40 17.71 10.44
C GLN A 96 6.23 16.77 10.75
N PHE A 97 5.76 16.01 9.76
CA PHE A 97 4.65 15.09 9.95
C PHE A 97 5.01 13.95 10.90
N GLU A 98 6.22 13.41 10.78
CA GLU A 98 6.73 12.38 11.70
C GLU A 98 6.80 12.88 13.15
N ARG A 99 7.13 14.15 13.37
CA ARG A 99 7.11 14.75 14.72
C ARG A 99 5.68 14.87 15.27
N ILE A 100 4.71 15.17 14.42
CA ILE A 100 3.31 15.36 14.83
C ILE A 100 2.62 14.00 15.03
N CYS A 101 2.78 13.09 14.08
CA CYS A 101 2.07 11.82 14.02
C CYS A 101 2.81 10.67 14.72
N GLY A 102 4.11 10.80 14.99
CA GLY A 102 4.91 9.78 15.66
C GLY A 102 5.37 8.61 14.79
N GLU A 103 4.88 8.51 13.55
CA GLU A 103 5.24 7.46 12.59
C GLU A 103 5.64 8.03 11.22
N ARG A 104 6.40 7.22 10.46
CA ARG A 104 6.72 7.52 9.07
C ARG A 104 5.50 7.33 8.18
N TYR A 105 5.44 8.16 7.14
CA TYR A 105 4.40 8.11 6.10
C TYR A 105 2.97 8.31 6.64
N MET A 106 2.82 9.12 7.68
CA MET A 106 1.51 9.62 8.11
C MET A 106 1.41 11.12 7.82
N ALA A 107 0.19 11.60 7.59
CA ALA A 107 -0.11 13.01 7.40
C ALA A 107 -1.06 13.50 8.50
N PRO A 108 -0.78 14.66 9.14
CA PRO A 108 -1.68 15.27 10.10
C PRO A 108 -2.93 15.80 9.39
N LEU A 109 -4.10 15.54 9.97
CA LEU A 109 -5.38 16.06 9.47
C LEU A 109 -5.85 17.24 10.32
N TYR A 110 -6.13 18.35 9.64
CA TYR A 110 -6.52 19.64 10.24
C TYR A 110 -7.30 20.47 9.21
N ASP A 111 -7.97 21.53 9.67
CA ASP A 111 -8.54 22.55 8.80
C ASP A 111 -7.48 23.63 8.48
N PRO A 112 -6.91 23.68 7.27
CA PRO A 112 -5.87 24.67 6.94
C PRO A 112 -6.37 26.11 6.91
N ALA A 113 -7.69 26.36 6.90
CA ALA A 113 -8.22 27.72 6.96
C ALA A 113 -8.09 28.34 8.35
N THR A 114 -8.07 27.52 9.40
CA THR A 114 -8.13 27.98 10.80
C THR A 114 -7.04 27.39 11.70
N GLN A 115 -6.37 26.34 11.27
CA GLN A 115 -5.40 25.55 12.05
C GLN A 115 -4.06 25.42 11.32
N LYS A 116 -3.04 25.03 12.08
CA LYS A 116 -1.73 24.60 11.60
C LYS A 116 -1.60 23.07 11.70
N PRO A 117 -0.67 22.42 10.98
CA PRO A 117 -0.43 20.98 11.11
C PRO A 117 -0.25 20.50 12.55
N GLU A 118 0.39 21.30 13.41
CA GLU A 118 0.65 20.99 14.81
C GLU A 118 -0.63 20.93 15.68
N ASP A 119 -1.74 21.52 15.21
CA ASP A 119 -3.01 21.50 15.91
C ASP A 119 -3.77 20.17 15.69
N ALA A 120 -3.35 19.38 14.70
CA ALA A 120 -3.99 18.14 14.31
C ALA A 120 -4.19 17.18 15.50
N LYS A 121 -5.38 16.57 15.57
CA LYS A 121 -5.76 15.60 16.61
C LYS A 121 -5.74 14.16 16.11
N VAL A 122 -5.69 14.00 14.79
CA VAL A 122 -5.64 12.70 14.13
C VAL A 122 -4.67 12.79 12.96
N CYS A 123 -4.03 11.67 12.67
CA CYS A 123 -3.19 11.48 11.50
C CYS A 123 -3.74 10.32 10.68
N VAL A 124 -3.51 10.38 9.37
CA VAL A 124 -3.88 9.32 8.42
C VAL A 124 -2.64 8.75 7.76
N ASP A 125 -2.72 7.49 7.36
CA ASP A 125 -1.69 6.88 6.50
C ASP A 125 -1.64 7.62 5.15
N MET A 126 -0.44 7.90 4.64
CA MET A 126 -0.25 8.58 3.35
C MET A 126 -0.53 7.67 2.15
N PHE A 127 -0.36 6.36 2.33
CA PHE A 127 -0.61 5.35 1.31
C PHE A 127 -1.63 4.34 1.82
N GLU A 128 -2.24 3.60 0.90
CA GLU A 128 -3.06 2.46 1.24
C GLU A 128 -2.27 1.45 2.10
N TYR A 129 -2.97 0.72 2.96
CA TYR A 129 -2.35 -0.31 3.80
C TYR A 129 -1.53 -1.28 2.92
N PRO A 130 -0.21 -1.43 3.17
CA PRO A 130 0.47 -1.34 4.48
C PRO A 130 1.15 0.00 4.82
N ASN A 131 0.75 1.10 4.18
CA ASN A 131 1.30 2.45 4.34
C ASN A 131 2.81 2.56 4.02
N VAL A 132 3.26 1.83 3.00
CA VAL A 132 4.65 1.87 2.54
C VAL A 132 4.70 2.44 1.12
N PRO A 133 5.57 3.43 0.83
CA PRO A 133 5.73 3.94 -0.53
C PRO A 133 5.96 2.81 -1.54
N LEU A 134 5.21 2.87 -2.65
CA LEU A 134 5.27 1.94 -3.78
C LEU A 134 4.88 0.49 -3.49
N ALA A 135 4.47 0.16 -2.25
CA ALA A 135 3.90 -1.14 -1.96
C ALA A 135 2.51 -1.26 -2.57
N TYR A 136 2.14 -2.44 -3.05
CA TYR A 136 0.77 -2.68 -3.48
C TYR A 136 -0.18 -2.68 -2.28
N PRO A 137 -1.43 -2.21 -2.45
CA PRO A 137 -2.42 -2.26 -1.38
C PRO A 137 -2.79 -3.71 -1.07
N VAL A 138 -3.12 -3.97 0.18
CA VAL A 138 -3.76 -5.22 0.57
C VAL A 138 -5.18 -5.27 0.02
N THR A 139 -5.53 -6.41 -0.56
CA THR A 139 -6.83 -6.74 -1.14
C THR A 139 -7.38 -8.01 -0.49
N TRP A 140 -8.63 -8.35 -0.79
CA TRP A 140 -9.33 -9.52 -0.21
C TRP A 140 -9.36 -9.56 1.32
N ILE A 141 -9.30 -8.38 1.93
CA ILE A 141 -9.47 -8.17 3.37
C ILE A 141 -10.89 -7.68 3.64
N THR A 142 -11.54 -8.23 4.66
CA THR A 142 -12.85 -7.77 5.12
C THR A 142 -12.72 -6.50 5.95
N ALA A 143 -13.82 -5.73 6.08
CA ALA A 143 -13.83 -4.54 6.93
C ALA A 143 -13.44 -4.83 8.38
N ARG A 144 -13.83 -6.00 8.91
CA ARG A 144 -13.45 -6.45 10.25
C ARG A 144 -11.94 -6.71 10.35
N GLU A 145 -11.38 -7.46 9.42
CA GLU A 145 -9.94 -7.75 9.42
C GLU A 145 -9.10 -6.49 9.24
N ALA A 146 -9.57 -5.53 8.42
CA ALA A 146 -8.93 -4.23 8.27
C ALA A 146 -8.90 -3.46 9.60
N ALA A 147 -10.04 -3.39 10.32
CA ALA A 147 -10.09 -2.77 11.64
C ALA A 147 -9.17 -3.47 12.66
N GLU A 148 -9.17 -4.80 12.70
CA GLU A 148 -8.29 -5.60 13.55
C GLU A 148 -6.81 -5.35 13.23
N THR A 149 -6.47 -5.17 11.95
CA THR A 149 -5.12 -4.85 11.49
C THR A 149 -4.71 -3.45 11.94
N CYS A 150 -5.58 -2.45 11.83
CA CYS A 150 -5.32 -1.12 12.38
C CYS A 150 -5.09 -1.17 13.90
N TRP A 151 -5.93 -1.89 14.64
CA TRP A 151 -5.79 -2.04 16.09
C TRP A 151 -4.50 -2.77 16.48
N ALA A 152 -4.02 -3.69 15.64
CA ALA A 152 -2.77 -4.40 15.89
C ALA A 152 -1.57 -3.45 15.98
N GLU A 153 -1.59 -2.36 15.20
CA GLU A 153 -0.59 -1.27 15.19
C GLU A 153 -0.94 -0.11 16.13
N GLY A 154 -1.94 -0.27 17.03
CA GLY A 154 -2.36 0.81 17.93
C GLY A 154 -3.13 1.95 17.24
N LYS A 155 -3.55 1.76 15.99
CA LYS A 155 -4.35 2.70 15.21
C LYS A 155 -5.84 2.32 15.28
N ARG A 156 -6.65 2.98 14.45
CA ARG A 156 -8.03 2.59 14.16
C ARG A 156 -8.33 2.83 12.69
N MET A 157 -9.39 2.19 12.19
CA MET A 157 -9.94 2.55 10.89
C MET A 157 -10.44 4.00 10.92
N GLY A 158 -10.10 4.78 9.90
CA GLY A 158 -10.65 6.12 9.72
C GLY A 158 -12.15 6.05 9.42
N ASP A 159 -12.90 7.04 9.87
CA ASP A 159 -14.30 7.17 9.46
C ASP A 159 -14.42 7.86 8.09
N ALA A 160 -15.65 7.97 7.58
CA ALA A 160 -15.88 8.56 6.25
C ALA A 160 -15.51 10.05 6.19
N HIS A 161 -15.76 10.78 7.28
CA HIS A 161 -15.43 12.19 7.41
C HIS A 161 -13.92 12.42 7.36
N GLU A 162 -13.14 11.63 8.10
CA GLU A 162 -11.68 11.68 8.08
C GLU A 162 -11.11 11.30 6.72
N TRP A 163 -11.69 10.27 6.08
CA TRP A 163 -11.25 9.81 4.77
C TRP A 163 -11.48 10.86 3.67
N GLU A 164 -12.68 11.43 3.61
CA GLU A 164 -13.02 12.45 2.63
C GLU A 164 -12.29 13.77 2.91
N GLY A 165 -12.17 14.15 4.19
CA GLY A 165 -11.41 15.33 4.61
C GLY A 165 -9.92 15.21 4.27
N ALA A 166 -9.32 14.05 4.48
CA ALA A 166 -7.95 13.76 4.06
C ALA A 166 -7.79 13.90 2.53
N ALA A 167 -8.71 13.33 1.75
CA ALA A 167 -8.68 13.41 0.29
C ALA A 167 -8.88 14.86 -0.22
N ALA A 168 -9.71 15.64 0.46
CA ALA A 168 -9.96 17.05 0.15
C ALA A 168 -8.82 17.99 0.63
N GLY A 169 -7.96 17.52 1.54
CA GLY A 169 -6.89 18.31 2.15
C GLY A 169 -7.36 19.25 3.26
N ALA A 170 -8.55 19.03 3.83
CA ALA A 170 -9.10 19.80 4.93
C ALA A 170 -10.04 18.95 5.78
N LEU A 171 -9.72 18.78 7.08
CA LEU A 171 -10.58 18.10 8.03
C LEU A 171 -11.50 19.11 8.73
N LEU A 172 -12.72 19.25 8.22
CA LEU A 172 -13.75 20.14 8.78
C LEU A 172 -14.51 19.45 9.93
N GLU A 173 -15.60 20.04 10.42
CA GLU A 173 -16.51 19.32 11.32
C GLU A 173 -17.31 18.23 10.57
N PRO A 174 -17.57 17.07 11.19
CA PRO A 174 -18.36 16.02 10.58
C PRO A 174 -19.81 16.49 10.37
N ASP A 175 -20.41 16.11 9.23
CA ASP A 175 -21.77 16.51 8.86
C ASP A 175 -22.76 15.35 8.79
N TYR A 176 -22.57 14.34 9.63
CA TYR A 176 -23.40 13.16 9.70
C TYR A 176 -24.88 13.49 9.97
N ARG A 177 -25.74 13.14 9.01
CA ARG A 177 -27.20 13.36 9.06
C ARG A 177 -27.96 12.14 9.58
N PHE A 178 -27.59 11.64 10.76
CA PHE A 178 -28.24 10.48 11.38
C PHE A 178 -29.74 10.68 11.61
N ASP A 179 -30.21 11.93 11.69
CA ASP A 179 -31.63 12.31 11.75
C ASP A 179 -32.44 11.86 10.52
N ILE A 180 -31.81 11.65 9.35
CA ILE A 180 -32.47 11.15 8.13
C ILE A 180 -32.83 9.65 8.24
N GLY A 181 -32.17 8.90 9.13
CA GLY A 181 -32.52 7.53 9.47
C GLY A 181 -32.22 6.46 8.40
N ASN A 182 -31.61 6.81 7.26
CA ASN A 182 -31.17 5.81 6.27
C ASN A 182 -29.89 6.22 5.50
N PRO A 183 -28.99 5.27 5.16
CA PRO A 183 -27.72 5.57 4.50
C PRO A 183 -27.85 6.30 3.14
N GLN A 184 -28.86 5.96 2.34
CA GLN A 184 -29.04 6.55 1.01
C GLN A 184 -29.40 8.03 1.12
N GLY A 185 -30.28 8.40 2.06
CA GLY A 185 -30.66 9.77 2.34
C GLY A 185 -29.51 10.58 2.94
N MET A 186 -28.73 10.00 3.85
CA MET A 186 -27.52 10.64 4.39
C MET A 186 -26.51 10.96 3.29
N ARG A 187 -26.23 9.98 2.41
CA ARG A 187 -25.35 10.17 1.24
C ARG A 187 -25.89 11.25 0.30
N ALA A 188 -27.19 11.26 0.01
CA ALA A 188 -27.79 12.25 -0.87
C ALA A 188 -27.67 13.67 -0.30
N ALA A 189 -27.90 13.85 1.00
CA ALA A 189 -27.74 15.13 1.67
C ALA A 189 -26.29 15.62 1.67
N HIS A 190 -25.34 14.74 1.99
CA HIS A 190 -23.90 15.05 1.93
C HIS A 190 -23.49 15.46 0.50
N ASN A 191 -23.85 14.65 -0.51
CA ASN A 191 -23.53 14.94 -1.91
C ASN A 191 -24.18 16.22 -2.42
N ALA A 192 -25.39 16.58 -1.96
CA ALA A 192 -26.04 17.83 -2.33
C ALA A 192 -25.29 19.05 -1.75
N LYS A 193 -24.76 18.93 -0.53
CA LYS A 193 -23.97 19.99 0.12
C LYS A 193 -22.62 20.21 -0.55
N TRP A 194 -21.85 19.14 -0.78
CA TRP A 194 -20.46 19.23 -1.26
C TRP A 194 -20.31 19.10 -2.78
N GLY A 195 -21.33 18.60 -3.47
CA GLY A 195 -21.32 18.43 -4.93
C GLY A 195 -20.94 19.68 -5.72
N PRO A 196 -21.40 20.89 -5.37
CA PRO A 196 -21.02 22.14 -6.05
C PRO A 196 -19.54 22.53 -5.88
N SER A 197 -18.89 22.09 -4.80
CA SER A 197 -17.49 22.44 -4.47
C SER A 197 -16.53 21.26 -4.60
N LYS A 198 -16.97 20.12 -5.15
CA LYS A 198 -16.13 18.93 -5.31
C LYS A 198 -14.93 19.23 -6.21
N SER A 199 -13.81 18.64 -5.86
CA SER A 199 -12.55 18.73 -6.61
C SER A 199 -11.91 17.35 -6.72
N TRP A 200 -10.89 17.25 -7.55
CA TRP A 200 -10.04 16.08 -7.66
C TRP A 200 -8.62 16.44 -7.25
N THR A 201 -7.82 15.45 -6.87
CA THR A 201 -6.42 15.64 -6.48
C THR A 201 -5.58 16.32 -7.58
N TYR A 202 -6.04 16.26 -8.83
CA TYR A 202 -5.41 16.89 -10.00
C TYR A 202 -6.11 18.18 -10.48
N GLY A 203 -7.02 18.74 -9.69
CA GLY A 203 -7.67 20.03 -9.95
C GLY A 203 -9.20 20.01 -9.91
N PRO A 204 -9.85 21.15 -10.18
CA PRO A 204 -11.31 21.32 -10.01
C PRO A 204 -12.15 20.71 -11.15
N GLN A 205 -11.52 20.17 -12.19
CA GLN A 205 -12.21 19.61 -13.35
C GLN A 205 -11.83 18.15 -13.51
N TRP A 206 -12.82 17.27 -13.62
CA TRP A 206 -12.60 15.85 -13.87
C TRP A 206 -11.92 15.64 -15.22
N ARG A 207 -11.00 14.67 -15.27
CA ARG A 207 -10.30 14.29 -16.50
C ARG A 207 -10.23 12.77 -16.59
N ALA A 208 -10.68 12.24 -17.73
CA ALA A 208 -10.55 10.83 -18.05
C ALA A 208 -9.07 10.42 -18.11
N GLY A 209 -8.77 9.18 -17.69
CA GLY A 209 -7.45 8.57 -17.83
C GLY A 209 -6.39 9.03 -16.81
N ILE A 210 -6.74 9.85 -15.81
CA ILE A 210 -5.81 10.20 -14.72
C ILE A 210 -5.90 9.21 -13.56
N CYS A 211 -7.11 9.00 -13.05
CA CYS A 211 -7.40 7.95 -12.08
C CYS A 211 -8.14 6.81 -12.79
N ALA A 212 -7.91 5.58 -12.37
CA ALA A 212 -8.72 4.45 -12.82
C ALA A 212 -10.15 4.63 -12.29
N GLN A 213 -11.08 4.98 -13.18
CA GLN A 213 -12.53 5.01 -12.93
C GLN A 213 -13.21 4.30 -14.10
#